data_AF-A0A920E8N8-F1
#
_entry.id   AF-A0A920E8N8-F1
#
_cell.length_a   1.000
_cell.length_b   1.000
_cell.length_c   1.000
_cell.angle_alpha   90.00
_cell.angle_beta   90.00
_cell.angle_gamma   90.00
#
_symmetry.space_group_name_H-M   'P 1'
#
loop_
_entity.id
_entity.type
_entity.pdbx_description
1 polymer ?
#
loop_
_entity_poly.entity_id
_entity_poly.type
_entity_poly.pdbx_seq_one_letter_code
_entity_poly.pdbx_strand_id
1 'polypeptide(L)'
;MQLQEALGYFIIGCLHDAFDNDNSSKKNSVRKMLIQVFNAGSSSIKFALYQHQSKLELLKGNLEKIGEASSILSFQTSSSPSQKIELSDGCQNHKEGIQKILEIFDQEKNNPGSADLIVHRVVHGGTKYRHAALLDLEVKQFIRDMIPLARTHHPASLACIEEISEHFPEIPQSVVFDTSFHQTLPEYAWRYALPRKISDQYAIRRYGFHGISHQSVVKQAASFLKTPVNKLNLITIHLGNGASISAIKKGICVDTTMGMTPLEGLVMGTRPGDLDPGILTLLARKGWNQEALETMLNQDSGMKGLCGTNDFREILQNKEEGNEEAEMALELYCYRVRKTIGSLVQSSDRSMLWSLPEESEKMSMGPRAFS
;
A
#
# COMPACT_ATOMS: atom_id res chain seq x y z
N MET A 1 -4.99 4.65 -11.15
CA MET A 1 -4.85 5.68 -10.12
C MET A 1 -3.52 5.46 -9.41
N GLN A 2 -2.64 6.45 -9.43
CA GLN A 2 -1.36 6.34 -8.72
C GLN A 2 -1.60 6.38 -7.21
N LEU A 3 -0.76 5.70 -6.42
CA LEU A 3 -0.91 5.63 -4.95
C LEU A 3 -0.97 7.02 -4.28
N GLN A 4 -0.31 8.04 -4.87
CA GLN A 4 -0.38 9.43 -4.42
C GLN A 4 -1.77 10.04 -4.60
N GLU A 5 -2.40 9.86 -5.76
CA GLU A 5 -3.77 10.29 -5.99
C GLU A 5 -4.70 9.56 -5.01
N ALA A 6 -4.49 8.25 -4.83
CA ALA A 6 -5.28 7.46 -3.88
C ALA A 6 -5.14 7.97 -2.44
N LEU A 7 -3.92 8.33 -2.02
CA LEU A 7 -3.59 8.90 -0.72
C LEU A 7 -4.17 10.31 -0.57
N GLY A 8 -4.06 11.16 -1.58
CA GLY A 8 -4.71 12.47 -1.64
C GLY A 8 -6.23 12.37 -1.51
N TYR A 9 -6.87 11.54 -2.33
CA TYR A 9 -8.31 11.27 -2.25
C TYR A 9 -8.73 10.61 -0.94
N PHE A 10 -7.90 9.71 -0.39
CA PHE A 10 -8.14 9.08 0.90
C PHE A 10 -8.09 10.10 2.05
N ILE A 11 -7.06 10.94 2.09
CA ILE A 11 -6.88 11.98 3.10
C ILE A 11 -7.97 13.04 2.96
N ILE A 12 -8.23 13.55 1.76
CA ILE A 12 -9.32 14.49 1.49
C ILE A 12 -10.66 13.86 1.90
N GLY A 13 -10.90 12.59 1.59
CA GLY A 13 -12.12 11.89 1.97
C GLY A 13 -12.26 11.67 3.48
N CYS A 14 -11.18 11.32 4.20
CA CYS A 14 -11.23 11.11 5.64
C CYS A 14 -11.34 12.42 6.44
N LEU A 15 -10.70 13.50 5.97
CA LEU A 15 -10.84 14.82 6.57
C LEU A 15 -12.23 15.41 6.29
N HIS A 16 -12.82 15.15 5.13
CA HIS A 16 -14.21 15.55 4.84
C HIS A 16 -15.19 14.87 5.81
N ASP A 17 -15.04 13.56 6.02
CA ASP A 17 -15.87 12.79 6.98
C ASP A 17 -15.66 13.27 8.45
N ALA A 18 -14.48 13.79 8.79
CA ALA A 18 -14.12 14.25 10.14
C ALA A 18 -14.51 15.73 10.43
N PHE A 19 -14.43 16.62 9.44
CA PHE A 19 -14.67 18.06 9.61
C PHE A 19 -16.07 18.53 9.20
N ASP A 20 -16.78 17.82 8.30
CA ASP A 20 -18.16 18.20 7.93
C ASP A 20 -19.21 17.69 8.93
N ASN A 21 -18.87 16.72 9.77
CA ASN A 21 -19.73 16.32 10.90
C ASN A 21 -19.78 17.36 12.03
N ASP A 22 -18.91 18.38 12.00
CA ASP A 22 -18.73 19.35 13.09
C ASP A 22 -19.12 20.79 12.72
N ASN A 23 -19.63 21.05 11.50
CA ASN A 23 -19.92 22.41 11.05
C ASN A 23 -21.29 22.57 10.38
N SER A 24 -22.35 22.38 11.16
CA SER A 24 -23.65 23.00 10.88
C SER A 24 -23.77 24.39 11.52
N SER A 25 -22.81 25.30 11.29
CA SER A 25 -23.04 26.77 11.33
C SER A 25 -21.72 27.56 11.30
N LYS A 26 -21.46 28.25 10.17
CA LYS A 26 -21.10 29.68 10.07
C LYS A 26 -20.47 29.98 8.71
N LYS A 27 -21.12 30.86 7.95
CA LYS A 27 -20.58 31.51 6.76
C LYS A 27 -19.51 32.52 7.18
N ASN A 28 -18.27 32.10 7.30
CA ASN A 28 -17.09 32.95 7.21
C ASN A 28 -16.23 32.42 6.05
N SER A 29 -15.54 33.31 5.32
CA SER A 29 -14.71 32.93 4.17
C SER A 29 -13.79 31.77 4.53
N VAL A 30 -14.08 30.58 4.00
CA VAL A 30 -13.40 29.34 4.41
C VAL A 30 -11.94 29.47 4.04
N ARG A 31 -11.05 29.57 5.05
CA ARG A 31 -9.61 29.49 4.84
C ARG A 31 -9.33 28.19 4.09
N LYS A 32 -8.68 28.30 2.93
CA LYS A 32 -8.29 27.15 2.11
C LYS A 32 -7.32 26.30 2.95
N MET A 33 -7.68 25.06 3.24
CA MET A 33 -6.84 24.16 4.01
C MET A 33 -5.90 23.44 3.05
N LEU A 34 -4.59 23.57 3.29
CA LEU A 34 -3.53 22.99 2.50
C LEU A 34 -2.94 21.78 3.18
N ILE A 35 -2.81 20.69 2.43
CA ILE A 35 -2.33 19.41 2.93
C ILE A 35 -1.14 18.98 2.08
N GLN A 36 0.02 18.86 2.72
CA GLN A 36 1.18 18.23 2.11
C GLN A 36 1.15 16.73 2.38
N VAL A 37 1.50 15.95 1.37
CA VAL A 37 1.46 14.49 1.43
C VAL A 37 2.80 13.95 1.01
N PHE A 38 3.36 13.03 1.81
CA PHE A 38 4.64 12.37 1.56
C PHE A 38 4.48 10.85 1.56
N ASN A 39 5.16 10.21 0.62
CA ASN A 39 5.28 8.77 0.50
C ASN A 39 6.73 8.41 0.18
N ALA A 40 7.49 8.10 1.22
CA ALA A 40 8.87 7.65 1.11
C ALA A 40 8.93 6.12 0.88
N GLY A 41 9.47 5.72 -0.26
CA GLY A 41 9.87 4.34 -0.57
C GLY A 41 11.38 4.14 -0.36
N SER A 42 11.89 2.94 -0.63
CA SER A 42 13.31 2.61 -0.39
C SER A 42 14.30 3.47 -1.19
N SER A 43 13.93 3.92 -2.40
CA SER A 43 14.79 4.69 -3.31
C SER A 43 14.06 5.87 -3.98
N SER A 44 12.88 6.24 -3.47
CA SER A 44 12.10 7.34 -4.00
C SER A 44 11.26 8.04 -2.95
N ILE A 45 10.91 9.30 -3.20
CA ILE A 45 9.97 10.07 -2.39
C ILE A 45 8.94 10.71 -3.31
N LYS A 46 7.70 10.30 -3.09
CA LYS A 46 6.52 10.80 -3.75
C LYS A 46 5.88 11.88 -2.89
N PHE A 47 5.62 13.05 -3.46
CA PHE A 47 5.05 14.19 -2.72
C PHE A 47 3.92 14.89 -3.48
N ALA A 48 3.02 15.55 -2.75
CA ALA A 48 1.94 16.35 -3.33
C ALA A 48 1.44 17.45 -2.38
N LEU A 49 0.85 18.50 -2.94
CA LEU A 49 0.11 19.55 -2.24
C LEU A 49 -1.36 19.51 -2.67
N TYR A 50 -2.27 19.41 -1.71
CA TYR A 50 -3.71 19.44 -1.96
C TYR A 50 -4.38 20.63 -1.28
N GLN A 51 -5.34 21.23 -1.97
CA GLN A 51 -6.33 22.12 -1.35
C GLN A 51 -7.58 21.30 -1.00
N HIS A 52 -7.85 21.16 0.30
CA HIS A 52 -8.88 20.24 0.82
C HIS A 52 -10.28 20.53 0.27
N GLN A 53 -10.76 21.77 0.38
CA GLN A 53 -12.15 22.12 0.08
C GLN A 53 -12.52 21.92 -1.40
N SER A 54 -11.60 22.24 -2.31
CA SER A 54 -11.81 22.08 -3.75
C SER A 54 -11.36 20.72 -4.28
N LYS A 55 -10.76 19.88 -3.42
CA LYS A 55 -10.10 18.62 -3.78
C LYS A 55 -9.07 18.80 -4.90
N LEU A 56 -8.45 19.99 -4.98
CA LEU A 56 -7.55 20.36 -6.06
C LEU A 56 -6.12 19.93 -5.71
N GLU A 57 -5.49 19.18 -6.61
CA GLU A 57 -4.05 18.93 -6.57
C GLU A 57 -3.31 20.16 -7.10
N LEU A 58 -2.60 20.87 -6.21
CA LEU A 58 -1.87 22.10 -6.56
C LEU A 58 -0.47 21.79 -7.09
N LEU A 59 0.16 20.76 -6.54
CA LEU A 59 1.50 20.31 -6.86
C LEU A 59 1.52 18.78 -6.71
N LYS A 60 2.21 18.08 -7.61
CA LYS A 60 2.67 16.72 -7.36
C LYS A 60 4.05 16.49 -7.92
N GLY A 61 4.80 15.60 -7.31
CA GLY A 61 6.10 15.21 -7.80
C GLY A 61 6.62 13.90 -7.22
N ASN A 62 7.79 13.53 -7.71
CA ASN A 62 8.50 12.32 -7.37
C ASN A 62 10.00 12.58 -7.48
N LEU A 63 10.74 12.24 -6.43
CA LEU A 63 12.18 12.12 -6.44
C LEU A 63 12.53 10.65 -6.56
N GLU A 64 13.34 10.28 -7.55
CA GLU A 64 13.75 8.91 -7.83
C GLU A 64 15.27 8.76 -7.78
N LYS A 65 15.73 7.51 -7.64
CA LYS A 65 17.15 7.14 -7.62
C LYS A 65 17.91 7.76 -6.44
N ILE A 66 17.30 7.75 -5.26
CA ILE A 66 17.96 8.16 -4.01
C ILE A 66 19.00 7.09 -3.64
N GLY A 67 20.22 7.53 -3.32
CA GLY A 67 21.38 6.67 -3.06
C GLY A 67 22.15 6.23 -4.32
N GLU A 68 21.72 6.65 -5.51
CA GLU A 68 22.46 6.44 -6.76
C GLU A 68 23.34 7.65 -7.12
N ALA A 69 24.21 7.49 -8.12
CA ALA A 69 25.10 8.55 -8.59
C ALA A 69 24.37 9.78 -9.14
N SER A 70 23.15 9.62 -9.64
CA SER A 70 22.27 10.73 -10.01
C SER A 70 20.85 10.47 -9.56
N SER A 71 20.15 11.55 -9.20
CA SER A 71 18.74 11.50 -8.79
C SER A 71 17.89 12.33 -9.75
N ILE A 72 16.62 11.94 -9.88
CA ILE A 72 15.70 12.59 -10.81
C ILE A 72 14.53 13.15 -10.02
N LEU A 73 14.38 14.47 -10.01
CA LEU A 73 13.25 15.16 -9.42
C LEU A 73 12.29 15.58 -10.54
N SER A 74 11.10 14.98 -10.56
CA SER A 74 10.04 15.33 -11.51
C SER A 74 8.84 15.88 -10.76
N PHE A 75 8.30 17.01 -11.20
CA PHE A 75 7.11 17.60 -10.58
C PHE A 75 6.30 18.41 -11.57
N GLN A 76 5.02 18.62 -11.26
CA GLN A 76 4.12 19.47 -12.00
C GLN A 76 3.23 20.25 -11.04
N THR A 77 2.87 21.46 -11.43
CA THR A 77 1.97 22.31 -10.65
C THR A 77 0.66 22.49 -11.42
N SER A 78 -0.39 22.92 -10.73
CA SER A 78 -1.66 23.29 -11.39
C SER A 78 -1.52 24.44 -12.40
N SER A 79 -0.42 25.20 -12.33
CA SER A 79 -0.18 26.40 -13.13
C SER A 79 0.98 26.25 -14.12
N SER A 80 1.70 25.13 -14.12
CA SER A 80 2.90 24.92 -14.95
C SER A 80 3.03 23.47 -15.40
N PRO A 81 3.55 23.22 -16.62
CA PRO A 81 3.75 21.88 -17.15
C PRO A 81 4.78 21.09 -16.32
N SER A 82 4.83 19.77 -16.55
CA SER A 82 5.81 18.90 -15.89
C SER A 82 7.24 19.39 -16.11
N GLN A 83 7.96 19.54 -15.02
CA GLN A 83 9.39 19.82 -14.96
C GLN A 83 10.14 18.57 -14.52
N LYS A 84 11.35 18.42 -15.03
CA LYS A 84 12.27 17.35 -14.67
C LYS A 84 13.64 17.96 -14.44
N ILE A 85 14.17 17.79 -13.24
CA ILE A 85 15.47 18.24 -12.81
C ILE A 85 16.33 17.01 -12.56
N GLU A 86 17.45 16.90 -13.28
CA GLU A 86 18.46 15.90 -13.01
C GLU A 86 19.45 16.48 -11.99
N LEU A 87 19.57 15.79 -10.86
CA LEU A 87 20.51 16.13 -9.80
C LEU A 87 21.76 15.32 -10.04
N SER A 88 22.75 15.94 -10.70
CA SER A 88 23.99 15.29 -11.15
C SER A 88 24.83 14.72 -10.01
N ASP A 89 24.75 15.32 -8.82
CA ASP A 89 25.44 14.85 -7.61
C ASP A 89 24.61 13.83 -6.81
N GLY A 90 23.39 13.54 -7.28
CA GLY A 90 22.43 12.68 -6.61
C GLY A 90 21.91 13.24 -5.28
N CYS A 91 21.05 12.46 -4.64
CA CYS A 91 20.72 12.59 -3.22
C CYS A 91 21.22 11.33 -2.52
N GLN A 92 22.15 11.45 -1.58
CA GLN A 92 22.76 10.30 -0.92
C GLN A 92 21.78 9.53 -0.03
N ASN A 93 20.79 10.25 0.51
CA ASN A 93 19.83 9.73 1.46
C ASN A 93 18.49 10.50 1.36
N HIS A 94 17.47 9.98 2.06
CA HIS A 94 16.14 10.60 2.07
C HIS A 94 16.15 12.01 2.65
N LYS A 95 17.01 12.32 3.63
CA LYS A 95 17.11 13.64 4.25
C LYS A 95 17.44 14.72 3.21
N GLU A 96 18.51 14.51 2.44
CA GLU A 96 18.88 15.41 1.33
C GLU A 96 17.76 15.52 0.29
N GLY A 97 17.12 14.39 -0.05
CA GLY A 97 16.01 14.36 -0.99
C GLY A 97 14.82 15.19 -0.54
N ILE A 98 14.49 15.16 0.76
CA ILE A 98 13.38 15.94 1.34
C ILE A 98 13.69 17.43 1.30
N GLN A 99 14.92 17.83 1.61
CA GLN A 99 15.32 19.23 1.51
C GLN A 99 15.09 19.78 0.10
N LYS A 100 15.44 19.01 -0.94
CA LYS A 100 15.13 19.37 -2.34
C LYS A 100 13.64 19.44 -2.64
N ILE A 101 12.83 18.57 -2.03
CA ILE A 101 11.38 18.63 -2.19
C ILE A 101 10.78 19.85 -1.48
N LEU A 102 11.30 20.21 -0.30
CA LEU A 102 10.87 21.41 0.44
C LEU A 102 11.18 22.69 -0.34
N GLU A 103 12.34 22.78 -1.01
CA GLU A 103 12.66 23.88 -1.93
C GLU A 103 11.58 24.05 -3.02
N ILE A 104 11.00 22.96 -3.54
CA ILE A 104 9.90 23.02 -4.52
C ILE A 104 8.60 23.50 -3.89
N PHE A 105 8.26 23.03 -2.69
CA PHE A 105 7.08 23.51 -1.98
C PHE A 105 7.18 25.02 -1.70
N ASP A 106 8.34 25.54 -1.32
CA ASP A 106 8.55 26.97 -1.03
C ASP A 106 8.43 27.86 -2.28
N GLN A 107 8.75 27.31 -3.46
CA GLN A 107 8.64 28.03 -4.74
C GLN A 107 7.21 28.01 -5.32
N GLU A 108 6.32 27.13 -4.83
CA GLU A 108 4.94 27.04 -5.33
C GLU A 108 4.15 28.30 -4.96
N LYS A 109 3.77 29.09 -5.97
CA LYS A 109 3.07 30.37 -5.78
C LYS A 109 1.75 30.26 -5.02
N ASN A 110 1.09 29.10 -5.07
CA ASN A 110 -0.14 28.82 -4.35
C ASN A 110 0.08 28.21 -2.96
N ASN A 111 1.34 28.02 -2.54
CA ASN A 111 1.71 27.67 -1.18
C ASN A 111 2.04 28.96 -0.40
N PRO A 112 1.19 29.41 0.54
CA PRO A 112 1.38 30.64 1.30
C PRO A 112 2.52 30.56 2.34
N GLY A 113 3.42 29.57 2.23
CA GLY A 113 4.59 29.39 3.08
C GLY A 113 4.46 28.32 4.16
N SER A 114 3.27 27.74 4.38
CA SER A 114 3.10 26.57 5.26
C SER A 114 1.82 25.79 4.97
N ALA A 115 1.92 24.47 5.09
CA ALA A 115 0.75 23.60 5.07
C ALA A 115 -0.05 23.73 6.38
N ASP A 116 -1.35 23.43 6.35
CA ASP A 116 -2.15 23.32 7.57
C ASP A 116 -2.06 21.91 8.18
N LEU A 117 -1.67 20.91 7.39
CA LEU A 117 -1.48 19.52 7.82
C LEU A 117 -0.45 18.83 6.90
N ILE A 118 0.42 18.01 7.49
CA ILE A 118 1.32 17.13 6.73
C ILE A 118 0.92 15.68 6.96
N VAL A 119 0.85 14.88 5.91
CA VAL A 119 0.47 13.48 6.00
C VAL A 119 1.53 12.57 5.41
N HIS A 120 1.94 11.59 6.20
CA HIS A 120 2.94 10.59 5.84
C HIS A 120 2.26 9.25 5.60
N ARG A 121 2.52 8.64 4.45
CA ARG A 121 2.24 7.22 4.25
C ARG A 121 3.31 6.40 4.99
N VAL A 122 2.85 5.48 5.83
CA VAL A 122 3.69 4.45 6.45
C VAL A 122 3.17 3.07 6.08
N VAL A 123 4.07 2.13 5.85
CA VAL A 123 3.68 0.83 5.30
C VAL A 123 2.99 -0.05 6.35
N HIS A 124 3.49 -0.12 7.58
CA HIS A 124 3.02 -1.12 8.54
C HIS A 124 2.55 -0.50 9.86
N GLY A 125 1.25 -0.60 10.15
CA GLY A 125 0.62 -0.13 11.40
C GLY A 125 0.50 -1.19 12.49
N GLY A 126 0.89 -2.43 12.19
CA GLY A 126 0.83 -3.56 13.12
C GLY A 126 -0.62 -3.86 13.50
N THR A 127 -0.84 -4.32 14.73
CA THR A 127 -2.18 -4.49 15.32
C THR A 127 -2.66 -3.26 16.09
N LYS A 128 -1.74 -2.30 16.34
CA LYS A 128 -1.97 -1.11 17.16
C LYS A 128 -2.73 -0.03 16.41
N TYR A 129 -2.26 0.36 15.22
CA TYR A 129 -2.85 1.46 14.45
C TYR A 129 -3.82 0.95 13.39
N ARG A 130 -5.11 1.01 13.72
CA ARG A 130 -6.23 0.62 12.84
C ARG A 130 -6.77 1.75 11.97
N HIS A 131 -6.39 2.98 12.28
CA HIS A 131 -6.76 4.20 11.57
C HIS A 131 -5.53 5.10 11.46
N ALA A 132 -5.68 6.23 10.76
CA ALA A 132 -4.66 7.28 10.79
C ALA A 132 -4.44 7.76 12.23
N ALA A 133 -3.21 8.15 12.55
CA ALA A 133 -2.83 8.68 13.85
C ALA A 133 -2.24 10.08 13.68
N LEU A 134 -2.48 10.97 14.65
CA LEU A 134 -1.65 12.17 14.76
C LEU A 134 -0.25 11.76 15.20
N LEU A 135 0.76 12.38 14.62
CA LEU A 135 2.14 12.07 14.90
C LEU A 135 2.52 12.60 16.29
N ASP A 136 3.03 11.71 17.13
CA ASP A 136 3.66 12.02 18.40
C ASP A 136 4.93 11.16 18.60
N LEU A 137 5.53 11.23 19.80
CA LEU A 137 6.71 10.41 20.13
C LEU A 137 6.40 8.91 20.15
N GLU A 138 5.19 8.52 20.55
CA GLU A 138 4.78 7.12 20.65
C GLU A 138 4.58 6.50 19.26
N VAL A 139 3.98 7.23 18.33
CA VAL A 139 3.86 6.84 16.91
C VAL A 139 5.24 6.69 16.28
N LYS A 140 6.15 7.65 16.48
CA LYS A 140 7.52 7.57 15.96
C LYS A 140 8.27 6.34 16.49
N GLN A 141 8.20 6.11 17.81
CA GLN A 141 8.85 4.95 18.42
C GLN A 141 8.25 3.64 17.91
N PHE A 142 6.92 3.56 17.76
CA PHE A 142 6.27 2.39 17.19
C PHE A 142 6.74 2.09 15.76
N ILE A 143 6.85 3.10 14.89
CA ILE A 143 7.31 2.91 13.52
C ILE A 143 8.74 2.34 13.52
N ARG A 144 9.59 2.82 14.44
CA ARG A 144 10.96 2.33 14.65
C ARG A 144 10.99 0.88 15.13
N ASP A 145 10.17 0.51 16.10
CA ASP A 145 10.08 -0.85 16.63
C ASP A 145 9.55 -1.86 15.58
N MET A 146 8.83 -1.36 14.57
CA MET A 146 8.30 -2.15 13.46
C MET A 146 9.29 -2.35 12.29
N ILE A 147 10.49 -1.75 12.35
CA ILE A 147 11.52 -1.93 11.30
C ILE A 147 11.82 -3.41 11.00
N PRO A 148 11.91 -4.34 11.98
CA PRO A 148 12.14 -5.76 11.67
C PRO A 148 11.09 -6.37 10.72
N LEU A 149 9.85 -5.87 10.74
CA LEU A 149 8.77 -6.33 9.86
C LEU A 149 8.66 -5.55 8.55
N ALA A 150 9.18 -4.32 8.51
CA ALA A 150 9.10 -3.42 7.36
C ALA A 150 10.47 -2.82 7.00
N ARG A 151 11.49 -3.69 6.96
CA ARG A 151 12.94 -3.36 6.87
C ARG A 151 13.29 -2.36 5.77
N THR A 152 12.66 -2.48 4.60
CA THR A 152 12.95 -1.64 3.44
C THR A 152 12.10 -0.37 3.34
N HIS A 153 11.08 -0.21 4.18
CA HIS A 153 10.11 0.88 4.05
C HIS A 153 10.12 1.83 5.25
N HIS A 154 10.11 1.30 6.48
CA HIS A 154 10.03 2.12 7.68
C HIS A 154 11.23 3.05 7.90
N PRO A 155 12.49 2.67 7.61
CA PRO A 155 13.61 3.59 7.72
C PRO A 155 13.44 4.84 6.84
N ALA A 156 12.98 4.68 5.59
CA ALA A 156 12.71 5.78 4.68
C ALA A 156 11.56 6.67 5.17
N SER A 157 10.47 6.06 5.68
CA SER A 157 9.36 6.82 6.27
C SER A 157 9.78 7.59 7.52
N LEU A 158 10.61 7.01 8.38
CA LEU A 158 11.11 7.68 9.60
C LEU A 158 12.02 8.86 9.25
N ALA A 159 12.97 8.68 8.34
CA ALA A 159 13.81 9.78 7.86
C ALA A 159 12.96 10.93 7.30
N CYS A 160 11.88 10.60 6.59
CA CYS A 160 10.92 11.57 6.09
C CYS A 160 10.18 12.33 7.20
N ILE A 161 9.65 11.60 8.17
CA ILE A 161 8.95 12.15 9.32
C ILE A 161 9.89 13.04 10.16
N GLU A 162 11.11 12.58 10.42
CA GLU A 162 12.10 13.28 11.25
C GLU A 162 12.52 14.60 10.59
N GLU A 163 12.91 14.59 9.31
CA GLU A 163 13.31 15.83 8.60
C GLU A 163 12.17 16.85 8.51
N ILE A 164 10.95 16.39 8.22
CA ILE A 164 9.78 17.27 8.14
C ILE A 164 9.40 17.81 9.52
N SER A 165 9.56 17.03 10.58
CA SER A 165 9.36 17.50 11.96
C SER A 165 10.39 18.56 12.38
N GLU A 166 11.63 18.43 11.92
CA GLU A 166 12.67 19.44 12.15
C GLU A 166 12.36 20.74 11.38
N HIS A 167 11.91 20.63 10.12
CA HIS A 167 11.63 21.79 9.28
C HIS A 167 10.31 22.51 9.64
N PHE A 168 9.27 21.76 10.03
CA PHE A 168 7.94 22.26 10.38
C PHE A 168 7.52 21.83 11.79
N PRO A 169 8.12 22.40 12.86
CA PRO A 169 7.85 21.99 14.24
C PRO A 169 6.41 22.29 14.69
N GLU A 170 5.79 23.34 14.13
CA GLU A 170 4.47 23.82 14.53
C GLU A 170 3.32 23.25 13.68
N ILE A 171 3.61 22.58 12.55
CA ILE A 171 2.57 22.04 11.66
C ILE A 171 2.17 20.65 12.15
N PRO A 172 0.88 20.39 12.41
CA PRO A 172 0.44 19.06 12.80
C PRO A 172 0.74 18.06 11.68
N GLN A 173 1.20 16.87 12.09
CA GLN A 173 1.49 15.79 11.17
C GLN A 173 0.63 14.58 11.47
N SER A 174 0.26 13.83 10.45
CA SER A 174 -0.52 12.60 10.56
C SER A 174 0.17 11.47 9.82
N VAL A 175 0.03 10.26 10.34
CA VAL A 175 0.51 9.03 9.73
C VAL A 175 -0.67 8.19 9.28
N VAL A 176 -0.65 7.75 8.03
CA VAL A 176 -1.62 6.82 7.46
C VAL A 176 -0.93 5.50 7.14
N PHE A 177 -1.42 4.42 7.72
CA PHE A 177 -0.84 3.09 7.55
C PHE A 177 -1.51 2.30 6.42
N ASP A 178 -0.71 1.70 5.52
CA ASP A 178 -1.21 0.83 4.44
C ASP A 178 -1.99 -0.39 4.96
N THR A 179 -1.69 -0.86 6.17
CA THR A 179 -2.34 -2.02 6.81
C THR A 179 -3.68 -1.69 7.48
N SER A 180 -4.03 -0.40 7.64
CA SER A 180 -5.16 0.04 8.47
C SER A 180 -6.51 -0.48 7.97
N PHE A 181 -6.77 -0.34 6.67
CA PHE A 181 -8.02 -0.78 6.04
C PHE A 181 -8.32 -2.28 6.22
N HIS A 182 -7.27 -3.08 6.30
CA HIS A 182 -7.33 -4.54 6.43
C HIS A 182 -7.45 -5.03 7.88
N GLN A 183 -7.49 -4.14 8.87
CA GLN A 183 -7.67 -4.55 10.27
C GLN A 183 -9.06 -5.11 10.57
N THR A 184 -9.98 -5.02 9.60
CA THR A 184 -11.33 -5.61 9.64
C THR A 184 -11.37 -7.08 9.24
N LEU A 185 -10.24 -7.66 8.81
CA LEU A 185 -10.14 -9.09 8.49
C LEU A 185 -10.61 -9.95 9.68
N PRO A 186 -11.48 -10.94 9.45
CA PRO A 186 -11.84 -11.93 10.46
C PRO A 186 -10.68 -12.90 10.73
N GLU A 187 -10.68 -13.56 11.89
CA GLU A 187 -9.58 -14.43 12.32
C GLU A 187 -9.23 -15.54 11.33
N TYR A 188 -10.23 -16.16 10.73
CA TYR A 188 -10.00 -17.20 9.71
C TYR A 188 -9.33 -16.67 8.43
N ALA A 189 -9.35 -15.37 8.17
CA ALA A 189 -8.72 -14.75 7.00
C ALA A 189 -7.31 -14.22 7.29
N TRP A 190 -7.06 -13.76 8.53
CA TRP A 190 -5.73 -13.28 8.90
C TRP A 190 -4.82 -14.31 9.57
N ARG A 191 -5.35 -15.38 10.16
CA ARG A 191 -4.54 -16.38 10.84
C ARG A 191 -3.98 -17.38 9.83
N TYR A 192 -2.66 -17.49 9.76
CA TYR A 192 -2.00 -18.60 9.09
C TYR A 192 -2.14 -19.89 9.90
N ALA A 193 -2.17 -21.03 9.22
CA ALA A 193 -2.22 -22.36 9.84
C ALA A 193 -0.85 -22.79 10.43
N LEU A 194 -0.32 -21.97 11.32
CA LEU A 194 0.93 -22.19 12.06
C LEU A 194 0.64 -22.54 13.52
N PRO A 195 1.60 -23.11 14.27
CA PRO A 195 1.45 -23.32 15.71
C PRO A 195 1.09 -22.00 16.41
N ARG A 196 -0.05 -21.99 17.11
CA ARG A 196 -0.62 -20.76 17.70
C ARG A 196 0.36 -19.99 18.59
N LYS A 197 1.14 -20.71 19.40
CA LYS A 197 2.16 -20.11 20.27
C LYS A 197 3.20 -19.29 19.50
N ILE A 198 3.65 -19.81 18.35
CA ILE A 198 4.63 -19.12 17.49
C ILE A 198 3.97 -17.89 16.87
N SER A 199 2.75 -18.04 16.34
CA SER A 199 2.04 -16.91 15.74
C SER A 199 1.80 -15.78 16.72
N ASP A 200 1.36 -16.08 17.93
CA ASP A 200 1.04 -15.08 18.95
C ASP A 200 2.31 -14.40 19.48
N GLN A 201 3.42 -15.15 19.67
CA GLN A 201 4.70 -14.62 20.14
C GLN A 201 5.31 -13.60 19.17
N TYR A 202 5.23 -13.85 17.86
CA TYR A 202 5.86 -13.03 16.83
C TYR A 202 4.85 -12.15 16.07
N ALA A 203 3.60 -12.08 16.54
CA ALA A 203 2.51 -11.38 15.87
C ALA A 203 2.37 -11.75 14.38
N ILE A 204 2.56 -13.02 14.05
CA ILE A 204 2.47 -13.55 12.67
C ILE A 204 1.00 -13.65 12.29
N ARG A 205 0.61 -12.83 11.32
CA ARG A 205 -0.73 -12.75 10.76
C ARG A 205 -0.69 -12.07 9.41
N ARG A 206 -1.76 -12.21 8.64
CA ARG A 206 -2.03 -11.34 7.51
C ARG A 206 -2.30 -9.93 8.04
N TYR A 207 -1.52 -8.97 7.54
CA TYR A 207 -1.79 -7.55 7.71
C TYR A 207 -2.41 -6.95 6.47
N GLY A 208 -1.94 -7.37 5.28
CA GLY A 208 -2.36 -6.79 4.00
C GLY A 208 -1.79 -5.38 3.78
N PHE A 209 -1.56 -5.00 2.53
CA PHE A 209 -1.04 -3.67 2.17
C PHE A 209 -1.87 -3.06 1.04
N HIS A 210 -1.47 -1.88 0.55
CA HIS A 210 -2.27 -1.06 -0.36
C HIS A 210 -3.66 -0.72 0.19
N GLY A 211 -3.87 -0.75 1.51
CA GLY A 211 -5.17 -0.49 2.13
C GLY A 211 -5.71 0.89 1.79
N ILE A 212 -4.85 1.90 1.74
CA ILE A 212 -5.18 3.28 1.32
C ILE A 212 -5.76 3.28 -0.11
N SER A 213 -5.13 2.54 -1.03
CA SER A 213 -5.60 2.43 -2.41
C SER A 213 -6.93 1.70 -2.50
N HIS A 214 -7.07 0.56 -1.83
CA HIS A 214 -8.32 -0.22 -1.85
C HIS A 214 -9.46 0.59 -1.26
N GLN A 215 -9.24 1.25 -0.13
CA GLN A 215 -10.24 2.09 0.52
C GLN A 215 -10.66 3.27 -0.35
N SER A 216 -9.72 3.92 -1.03
CA SER A 216 -10.01 5.00 -1.98
C SER A 216 -10.88 4.51 -3.14
N VAL A 217 -10.56 3.36 -3.73
CA VAL A 217 -11.37 2.77 -4.81
C VAL A 217 -12.76 2.36 -4.33
N VAL A 218 -12.91 1.84 -3.11
CA VAL A 218 -14.24 1.55 -2.52
C VAL A 218 -15.08 2.82 -2.40
N LYS A 219 -14.52 3.92 -1.89
CA LYS A 219 -15.23 5.21 -1.79
C LYS A 219 -15.62 5.76 -3.17
N GLN A 220 -14.73 5.65 -4.16
CA GLN A 220 -15.00 6.08 -5.53
C GLN A 220 -16.08 5.22 -6.20
N ALA A 221 -16.02 3.90 -6.02
CA ALA A 221 -17.04 2.97 -6.51
C ALA A 221 -18.41 3.29 -5.90
N ALA A 222 -18.47 3.62 -4.61
CA ALA A 222 -19.70 4.05 -3.94
C ALA A 222 -20.29 5.31 -4.56
N SER A 223 -19.45 6.32 -4.81
CA SER A 223 -19.88 7.56 -5.48
C SER A 223 -20.36 7.30 -6.91
N PHE A 224 -19.64 6.48 -7.67
CA PHE A 224 -19.96 6.15 -9.06
C PHE A 224 -21.29 5.37 -9.16
N LEU A 225 -21.46 4.36 -8.31
CA LEU A 225 -22.66 3.52 -8.24
C LEU A 225 -23.82 4.20 -7.49
N LYS A 226 -23.62 5.42 -6.97
CA LYS A 226 -24.58 6.15 -6.13
C LYS A 226 -25.15 5.28 -5.00
N THR A 227 -24.30 4.42 -4.45
CA THR A 227 -24.68 3.41 -3.46
C THR A 227 -23.82 3.60 -2.21
N PRO A 228 -24.40 3.68 -1.01
CA PRO A 228 -23.63 3.80 0.23
C PRO A 228 -22.58 2.69 0.37
N VAL A 229 -21.39 3.03 0.89
CA VAL A 229 -20.26 2.10 1.07
C VAL A 229 -20.68 0.82 1.82
N ASN A 230 -21.52 0.96 2.85
CA ASN A 230 -21.99 -0.16 3.68
C ASN A 230 -22.96 -1.12 2.96
N LYS A 231 -23.35 -0.83 1.72
CA LYS A 231 -24.18 -1.70 0.87
C LYS A 231 -23.39 -2.36 -0.28
N LEU A 232 -22.09 -2.08 -0.40
CA LEU A 232 -21.26 -2.57 -1.49
C LEU A 232 -20.53 -3.85 -1.11
N ASN A 233 -20.60 -4.83 -2.01
CA ASN A 233 -19.69 -5.96 -2.05
C ASN A 233 -18.84 -5.83 -3.31
N LEU A 234 -17.52 -5.80 -3.16
CA LEU A 234 -16.58 -5.49 -4.25
C LEU A 234 -15.37 -6.41 -4.17
N ILE A 235 -14.80 -6.72 -5.33
CA ILE A 235 -13.41 -7.16 -5.44
C ILE A 235 -12.61 -5.95 -5.94
N THR A 236 -11.70 -5.45 -5.13
CA THR A 236 -10.83 -4.33 -5.51
C THR A 236 -9.47 -4.85 -5.94
N ILE A 237 -9.00 -4.41 -7.09
CA ILE A 237 -7.76 -4.90 -7.72
C ILE A 237 -6.80 -3.71 -7.85
N HIS A 238 -5.68 -3.78 -7.14
CA HIS A 238 -4.57 -2.84 -7.28
C HIS A 238 -3.45 -3.51 -8.05
N LEU A 239 -3.22 -3.09 -9.30
CA LEU A 239 -2.15 -3.61 -10.16
C LEU A 239 -1.09 -2.53 -10.40
N GLY A 240 0.14 -2.84 -10.03
CA GLY A 240 1.33 -2.02 -10.25
C GLY A 240 2.58 -2.85 -9.98
N ASN A 241 3.72 -2.20 -9.74
CA ASN A 241 4.97 -2.90 -9.36
C ASN A 241 4.82 -3.77 -8.10
N GLY A 242 3.93 -3.36 -7.19
CA GLY A 242 3.29 -4.25 -6.23
C GLY A 242 1.84 -4.47 -6.64
N ALA A 243 1.34 -5.70 -6.49
CA ALA A 243 -0.01 -6.05 -6.88
C ALA A 243 -0.76 -6.74 -5.73
N SER A 244 -2.03 -6.39 -5.54
CA SER A 244 -2.88 -6.99 -4.52
C SER A 244 -4.35 -6.94 -4.89
N ILE A 245 -5.12 -7.92 -4.43
CA ILE A 245 -6.57 -7.93 -4.54
C ILE A 245 -7.17 -7.98 -3.14
N SER A 246 -8.30 -7.31 -2.92
CA SER A 246 -9.04 -7.39 -1.66
C SER A 246 -10.51 -7.66 -1.91
N ALA A 247 -11.10 -8.47 -1.03
CA ALA A 247 -12.53 -8.73 -1.00
C ALA A 247 -13.18 -7.82 0.04
N ILE A 248 -14.19 -7.08 -0.41
CA ILE A 248 -14.91 -6.09 0.38
C ILE A 248 -16.35 -6.56 0.51
N LYS A 249 -16.86 -6.67 1.74
CA LYS A 249 -18.24 -7.04 2.03
C LYS A 249 -18.89 -5.95 2.86
N LYS A 250 -20.00 -5.38 2.41
CA LYS A 250 -20.67 -4.25 3.09
C LYS A 250 -19.68 -3.13 3.44
N GLY A 251 -18.76 -2.82 2.53
CA GLY A 251 -17.77 -1.76 2.70
C GLY A 251 -16.59 -2.05 3.63
N ILE A 252 -16.53 -3.23 4.27
CA ILE A 252 -15.37 -3.64 5.10
C ILE A 252 -14.53 -4.69 4.38
N CYS A 253 -13.22 -4.67 4.61
CA CYS A 253 -12.31 -5.65 4.03
C CYS A 253 -12.43 -6.98 4.77
N VAL A 254 -12.76 -8.06 4.04
CA VAL A 254 -12.94 -9.40 4.61
C VAL A 254 -11.85 -10.38 4.18
N ASP A 255 -11.10 -10.06 3.13
CA ASP A 255 -9.95 -10.84 2.66
C ASP A 255 -9.01 -9.98 1.81
N THR A 256 -7.72 -10.33 1.74
CA THR A 256 -6.73 -9.62 0.92
C THR A 256 -5.54 -10.53 0.59
N THR A 257 -4.95 -10.35 -0.59
CA THR A 257 -3.91 -11.27 -1.09
C THR A 257 -2.59 -11.13 -0.38
N MET A 258 -2.18 -9.89 -0.05
CA MET A 258 -0.91 -9.67 0.63
C MET A 258 -0.97 -10.12 2.09
N GLY A 259 0.17 -10.57 2.59
CA GLY A 259 0.31 -11.34 3.81
C GLY A 259 0.69 -10.54 5.03
N MET A 260 1.54 -11.17 5.85
CA MET A 260 2.34 -10.51 6.86
C MET A 260 3.30 -9.48 6.24
N THR A 261 3.78 -9.79 5.04
CA THR A 261 4.64 -8.92 4.24
C THR A 261 4.00 -8.68 2.86
N PRO A 262 4.46 -7.68 2.10
CA PRO A 262 4.01 -7.45 0.73
C PRO A 262 4.44 -8.52 -0.29
N LEU A 263 4.95 -9.68 0.15
CA LEU A 263 5.47 -10.75 -0.70
C LEU A 263 4.37 -11.71 -1.18
N GLU A 264 3.41 -12.02 -0.31
CA GLU A 264 2.35 -13.01 -0.59
C GLU A 264 1.33 -12.50 -1.62
N GLY A 265 0.72 -13.43 -2.35
CA GLY A 265 -0.40 -13.20 -3.24
C GLY A 265 -0.01 -13.23 -4.71
N LEU A 266 -0.28 -12.11 -5.39
CA LEU A 266 -0.05 -12.00 -6.82
C LEU A 266 1.43 -11.98 -7.17
N VAL A 267 1.73 -12.44 -8.39
CA VAL A 267 3.01 -12.15 -9.06
C VAL A 267 3.11 -10.63 -9.22
N MET A 268 4.29 -10.07 -9.00
CA MET A 268 4.54 -8.63 -9.07
C MET A 268 5.78 -8.35 -9.92
N GLY A 269 6.22 -7.09 -9.99
CA GLY A 269 7.37 -6.71 -10.81
C GLY A 269 8.65 -7.49 -10.46
N THR A 270 9.01 -7.53 -9.17
CA THR A 270 10.24 -8.18 -8.66
C THR A 270 9.99 -9.23 -7.59
N ARG A 271 8.72 -9.51 -7.27
CA ARG A 271 8.29 -10.42 -6.22
C ARG A 271 7.50 -11.58 -6.81
N PRO A 272 7.71 -12.82 -6.35
CA PRO A 272 7.10 -13.99 -6.95
C PRO A 272 5.60 -14.12 -6.64
N GLY A 273 5.13 -13.52 -5.55
CA GLY A 273 3.80 -13.84 -5.01
C GLY A 273 3.83 -15.18 -4.27
N ASP A 274 2.73 -15.93 -4.37
CA ASP A 274 2.59 -17.23 -3.72
C ASP A 274 3.57 -18.27 -4.25
N LEU A 275 4.33 -18.88 -3.32
CA LEU A 275 5.26 -19.99 -3.56
C LEU A 275 5.02 -21.12 -2.55
N ASP A 276 5.46 -22.32 -2.89
CA ASP A 276 5.58 -23.42 -1.91
C ASP A 276 6.74 -23.10 -0.93
N PRO A 277 6.48 -23.03 0.39
CA PRO A 277 7.55 -22.84 1.40
C PRO A 277 8.65 -23.91 1.36
N GLY A 278 8.36 -25.10 0.81
CA GLY A 278 9.34 -26.16 0.57
C GLY A 278 10.49 -25.72 -0.35
N ILE A 279 10.25 -24.77 -1.27
CA ILE A 279 11.29 -24.20 -2.14
C ILE A 279 12.34 -23.47 -1.30
N LEU A 280 11.92 -22.67 -0.32
CA LEU A 280 12.84 -21.94 0.56
C LEU A 280 13.67 -22.90 1.41
N THR A 281 13.05 -23.97 1.90
CA THR A 281 13.72 -25.02 2.67
C THR A 281 14.75 -25.77 1.82
N LEU A 282 14.42 -26.05 0.55
CA LEU A 282 15.34 -26.68 -0.40
C LEU A 282 16.56 -25.80 -0.65
N LEU A 283 16.37 -24.50 -0.95
CA LEU A 283 17.47 -23.57 -1.22
C LEU A 283 18.37 -23.38 -0.01
N ALA A 284 17.80 -23.28 1.19
CA ALA A 284 18.57 -23.23 2.43
C ALA A 284 19.45 -24.47 2.61
N ARG A 285 18.93 -25.68 2.33
CA ARG A 285 19.72 -26.93 2.33
C ARG A 285 20.81 -26.95 1.26
N LYS A 286 20.68 -26.15 0.19
CA LYS A 286 21.70 -25.95 -0.84
C LYS A 286 22.71 -24.84 -0.50
N GLY A 287 22.64 -24.29 0.72
CA GLY A 287 23.62 -23.30 1.21
C GLY A 287 23.23 -21.85 0.99
N TRP A 288 22.00 -21.56 0.53
CA TRP A 288 21.52 -20.18 0.46
C TRP A 288 21.30 -19.63 1.86
N ASN A 289 21.88 -18.47 2.14
CA ASN A 289 21.67 -17.77 3.41
C ASN A 289 20.40 -16.89 3.36
N GLN A 290 20.01 -16.34 4.52
CA GLN A 290 18.82 -15.52 4.66
C GLN A 290 18.84 -14.29 3.73
N GLU A 291 19.97 -13.60 3.62
CA GLU A 291 20.08 -12.37 2.79
C GLU A 291 19.93 -12.67 1.29
N ALA A 292 20.52 -13.77 0.82
CA ALA A 292 20.36 -14.23 -0.56
C ALA A 292 18.90 -14.59 -0.87
N LEU A 293 18.22 -15.26 0.06
CA LEU A 293 16.79 -15.56 -0.08
C LEU A 293 15.93 -14.29 -0.07
N GLU A 294 16.20 -13.35 0.84
CA GLU A 294 15.48 -12.07 0.92
C GLU A 294 15.64 -11.25 -0.36
N THR A 295 16.85 -11.15 -0.89
CA THR A 295 17.16 -10.46 -2.15
C THR A 295 16.44 -11.12 -3.32
N MET A 296 16.56 -12.45 -3.46
CA MET A 296 15.90 -13.19 -4.54
C MET A 296 14.39 -13.00 -4.51
N LEU A 297 13.76 -13.07 -3.34
CA LEU A 297 12.31 -12.92 -3.19
C LEU A 297 11.80 -11.49 -3.41
N ASN A 298 12.58 -10.46 -3.08
CA ASN A 298 12.12 -9.06 -3.16
C ASN A 298 12.59 -8.31 -4.41
N GLN A 299 13.71 -8.71 -5.01
CA GLN A 299 14.40 -7.94 -6.03
C GLN A 299 14.59 -8.69 -7.36
N ASP A 300 14.71 -10.02 -7.33
CA ASP A 300 15.10 -10.82 -8.52
C ASP A 300 14.04 -11.84 -8.98
N SER A 301 12.86 -11.82 -8.36
CA SER A 301 11.74 -12.71 -8.72
C SER A 301 10.67 -11.99 -9.54
N GLY A 302 9.47 -12.56 -9.64
CA GLY A 302 8.33 -11.91 -10.30
C GLY A 302 8.53 -11.79 -11.81
N MET A 303 7.97 -10.75 -12.41
CA MET A 303 8.13 -10.50 -13.84
C MET A 303 9.60 -10.38 -14.25
N LYS A 304 10.42 -9.65 -13.47
CA LYS A 304 11.86 -9.51 -13.72
C LYS A 304 12.57 -10.87 -13.74
N GLY A 305 12.26 -11.74 -12.78
CA GLY A 305 12.84 -13.08 -12.73
C GLY A 305 12.37 -14.01 -13.85
N LEU A 306 11.20 -13.73 -14.46
CA LEU A 306 10.62 -14.56 -15.52
C LEU A 306 11.02 -14.10 -16.93
N CYS A 307 11.15 -12.80 -17.17
CA CYS A 307 11.38 -12.23 -18.51
C CYS A 307 12.36 -11.05 -18.52
N GLY A 308 13.21 -10.91 -17.51
CA GLY A 308 14.33 -9.96 -17.46
C GLY A 308 14.01 -8.53 -17.05
N THR A 309 12.75 -8.09 -17.13
CA THR A 309 12.31 -6.72 -16.79
C THR A 309 11.06 -6.71 -15.91
N ASN A 310 10.88 -5.68 -15.09
CA ASN A 310 9.67 -5.46 -14.28
C ASN A 310 8.73 -4.39 -14.89
N ASP A 311 9.12 -3.74 -15.99
CA ASP A 311 8.30 -2.73 -16.65
C ASP A 311 7.29 -3.40 -17.59
N PHE A 312 6.01 -3.42 -17.20
CA PHE A 312 4.95 -4.02 -18.00
C PHE A 312 4.82 -3.45 -19.42
N ARG A 313 5.27 -2.20 -19.66
CA ARG A 313 5.26 -1.62 -21.01
C ARG A 313 6.27 -2.33 -21.91
N GLU A 314 7.48 -2.54 -21.38
CA GLU A 314 8.55 -3.27 -22.06
C GLU A 314 8.16 -4.74 -22.26
N ILE A 315 7.54 -5.38 -21.26
CA ILE A 315 7.08 -6.77 -21.37
C ILE A 315 6.04 -6.93 -22.50
N LEU A 316 5.08 -6.01 -22.59
CA LEU A 316 4.07 -6.03 -23.66
C LEU A 316 4.70 -5.85 -25.04
N GLN A 317 5.64 -4.92 -25.17
CA GLN A 317 6.40 -4.73 -26.41
C GLN A 317 7.21 -5.97 -26.78
N ASN A 318 7.96 -6.55 -25.83
CA ASN A 318 8.75 -7.77 -26.06
C ASN A 318 7.85 -8.92 -26.52
N LYS A 319 6.65 -9.06 -25.95
CA LYS A 319 5.66 -10.04 -26.41
C LYS A 319 5.23 -9.77 -27.87
N GLU A 320 4.92 -8.53 -28.22
CA GLU A 320 4.54 -8.16 -29.59
C GLU A 320 5.67 -8.43 -30.61
N GLU A 321 6.93 -8.34 -30.17
CA GLU A 321 8.13 -8.68 -30.93
C GLU A 321 8.43 -10.19 -30.96
N GLY A 322 7.60 -11.03 -30.34
CA GLY A 322 7.70 -12.50 -30.38
C GLY A 322 8.58 -13.12 -29.29
N ASN A 323 8.86 -12.40 -28.20
CA ASN A 323 9.61 -12.95 -27.06
C ASN A 323 8.75 -13.95 -26.26
N GLU A 324 9.12 -15.23 -26.31
CA GLU A 324 8.41 -16.34 -25.64
C GLU A 324 8.43 -16.23 -24.11
N GLU A 325 9.51 -15.73 -23.50
CA GLU A 325 9.60 -15.54 -22.05
C GLU A 325 8.63 -14.46 -21.56
N ALA A 326 8.51 -13.36 -22.31
CA ALA A 326 7.56 -12.28 -22.02
C ALA A 326 6.11 -12.76 -22.17
N GLU A 327 5.81 -13.55 -23.19
CA GLU A 327 4.48 -14.15 -23.37
C GLU A 327 4.12 -15.09 -22.21
N MET A 328 5.00 -16.03 -21.88
CA MET A 328 4.79 -16.98 -20.78
C MET A 328 4.63 -16.24 -19.43
N ALA A 329 5.45 -15.23 -19.16
CA ALA A 329 5.37 -14.44 -17.93
C ALA A 329 4.03 -13.71 -17.82
N LEU A 330 3.53 -13.11 -18.91
CA LEU A 330 2.21 -12.45 -18.94
C LEU A 330 1.07 -13.45 -18.76
N GLU A 331 1.16 -14.64 -19.37
CA GLU A 331 0.15 -15.68 -19.20
C GLU A 331 0.08 -16.16 -17.75
N LEU A 332 1.24 -16.42 -17.13
CA LEU A 332 1.36 -16.77 -15.72
C LEU A 332 0.76 -15.67 -14.82
N TYR A 333 1.13 -14.40 -15.06
CA TYR A 333 0.59 -13.26 -14.33
C TYR A 333 -0.94 -13.20 -14.40
N CYS A 334 -1.49 -13.25 -15.62
CA CYS A 334 -2.93 -13.19 -15.84
C CYS A 334 -3.67 -14.39 -15.24
N TYR A 335 -3.08 -15.59 -15.34
CA TYR A 335 -3.61 -16.80 -14.72
C TYR A 335 -3.71 -16.65 -13.19
N ARG A 336 -2.65 -16.16 -12.54
CA ARG A 336 -2.63 -15.94 -11.08
C ARG A 336 -3.65 -14.89 -10.65
N VAL A 337 -3.80 -13.79 -11.40
CA VAL A 337 -4.84 -12.79 -11.15
C VAL A 337 -6.24 -13.41 -11.24
N ARG A 338 -6.56 -14.11 -12.32
CA ARG A 338 -7.89 -14.75 -12.51
C ARG A 338 -8.21 -15.77 -11.42
N LYS A 339 -7.26 -16.66 -11.11
CA LYS A 339 -7.41 -17.67 -10.05
C LYS A 339 -7.71 -17.01 -8.70
N THR A 340 -6.99 -15.94 -8.39
CA THR A 340 -7.13 -15.20 -7.14
C THR A 340 -8.47 -14.48 -7.03
N ILE A 341 -8.94 -13.85 -8.11
CA ILE A 341 -10.28 -13.24 -8.16
C ILE A 341 -11.35 -14.31 -7.87
N GLY A 342 -11.27 -15.48 -8.54
CA GLY A 342 -12.21 -16.58 -8.30
C GLY A 342 -12.23 -17.04 -6.83
N SER A 343 -11.05 -17.18 -6.22
CA SER A 343 -10.94 -17.53 -4.80
C SER A 343 -11.57 -16.48 -3.88
N LEU A 344 -11.34 -15.20 -4.14
CA LEU A 344 -11.82 -14.10 -3.29
C LEU A 344 -13.32 -13.85 -3.42
N VAL A 345 -13.87 -13.96 -4.63
CA VAL A 345 -15.32 -13.92 -4.84
C VAL A 345 -15.97 -14.98 -3.95
N GLN A 346 -15.45 -16.19 -3.98
CA GLN A 346 -15.98 -17.32 -3.24
C GLN A 346 -15.76 -17.22 -1.72
N SER A 347 -14.62 -16.70 -1.25
CA SER A 347 -14.35 -16.52 0.18
C SER A 347 -15.21 -15.41 0.81
N SER A 348 -15.56 -14.39 0.01
CA SER A 348 -16.37 -13.24 0.44
C SER A 348 -17.86 -13.57 0.58
N ASP A 349 -18.35 -14.55 -0.17
CA ASP A 349 -19.75 -14.95 -0.18
C ASP A 349 -19.96 -16.46 -0.01
N ARG A 350 -20.05 -16.89 1.26
CA ARG A 350 -20.24 -18.29 1.65
C ARG A 350 -21.56 -18.90 1.15
N SER A 351 -22.54 -18.11 0.73
CA SER A 351 -23.77 -18.63 0.13
C SER A 351 -23.56 -19.33 -1.21
N MET A 352 -22.41 -19.14 -1.87
CA MET A 352 -22.12 -19.77 -3.17
C MET A 352 -21.48 -21.17 -3.06
N LEU A 353 -20.96 -21.59 -1.90
CA LEU A 353 -20.45 -22.95 -1.70
C LEU A 353 -21.00 -23.53 -0.40
N TRP A 354 -21.80 -24.59 -0.56
CA TRP A 354 -22.24 -25.49 0.50
C TRP A 354 -22.79 -24.76 1.73
N SER A 355 -24.07 -24.38 1.67
CA SER A 355 -24.85 -24.30 2.90
C SER A 355 -24.76 -25.68 3.56
N LEU A 356 -23.94 -25.82 4.60
CA LEU A 356 -24.18 -26.88 5.57
C LEU A 356 -25.65 -26.72 5.97
N PRO A 357 -26.52 -27.72 5.73
CA PRO A 357 -27.90 -27.64 6.16
C PRO A 357 -27.89 -27.26 7.64
N GLU A 358 -28.65 -26.23 8.02
CA GLU A 358 -29.04 -26.01 9.41
C GLU A 358 -29.99 -27.15 9.84
N GLU A 359 -29.55 -28.41 9.72
CA GLU A 359 -30.23 -29.55 10.32
C GLU A 359 -29.49 -29.90 11.60
N SER A 360 -29.90 -29.19 12.64
CA SER A 360 -29.84 -29.69 14.00
C SER A 360 -30.84 -30.84 14.20
N GLU A 361 -30.71 -31.93 13.43
CA GLU A 361 -31.39 -33.18 13.74
C GLU A 361 -30.45 -34.38 13.57
N LYS A 362 -29.85 -34.76 14.71
CA LYS A 362 -29.50 -36.15 15.07
C LYS A 362 -28.95 -37.04 13.94
N MET A 363 -27.74 -36.78 13.46
CA MET A 363 -26.91 -37.89 12.94
C MET A 363 -26.26 -38.59 14.12
N SER A 364 -26.79 -39.77 14.48
CA SER A 364 -26.12 -40.70 15.38
C SER A 364 -24.72 -40.99 14.86
N MET A 365 -23.71 -40.71 15.69
CA MET A 365 -22.33 -41.10 15.41
C MET A 365 -22.22 -42.62 15.40
N GLY A 366 -22.18 -43.20 14.20
CA GLY A 366 -21.65 -44.55 13.98
C GLY A 366 -20.14 -44.47 13.74
N PRO A 367 -19.32 -45.38 14.29
CA PRO A 367 -17.88 -45.31 14.15
C PRO A 367 -17.52 -45.72 12.72
N ARG A 368 -17.05 -44.76 11.91
CA ARG A 368 -16.26 -45.09 10.72
C ARG A 368 -14.86 -44.54 10.91
N ALA A 369 -13.98 -45.50 11.17
CA ALA A 369 -12.55 -45.38 11.17
C ALA A 369 -12.06 -44.75 9.86
N PHE A 370 -11.11 -43.82 9.98
CA PHE A 370 -10.12 -43.59 8.95
C PHE A 370 -8.82 -44.24 9.45
N SER A 371 -8.46 -45.34 8.80
CA SER A 371 -7.10 -45.88 8.71
C SER A 371 -6.30 -45.10 7.68
#